data_AF-A0A1B8CJQ1-F1
#
_entry.id   AF-A0A1B8CJQ1-F1
#
_cell.length_a   1.000
_cell.length_b   1.000
_cell.length_c   1.000
_cell.angle_alpha   90.00
_cell.angle_beta   90.00
_cell.angle_gamma   90.00
#
_symmetry.space_group_name_H-M   'P 1'
#
loop_
_entity.id
_entity.type
_entity.pdbx_description
1 polymer ?
#
loop_
_entity_poly.entity_id
_entity_poly.type
_entity_poly.pdbx_seq_one_letter_code
_entity_poly.pdbx_strand_id
1 'polypeptide(L)'
;MSQVFGIKELYRSTQEPEVDIVAVHGLNGDSIKSWTSQSGNICWLNHPDFLPKYIDRCRVLAWGYNANISTLTGRGTSSDRILQHAQTLIAELHADRGALAL
;
A
#
# COMPACT_ATOMS: atom_id res chain seq x y z
N MET A 1 16.20 -5.38 7.26
CA MET A 1 14.82 -5.13 7.69
C MET A 1 13.90 -5.87 6.74
N SER A 2 13.00 -6.69 7.27
CA SER A 2 12.03 -7.48 6.50
C SER A 2 11.00 -6.58 5.81
N GLN A 3 10.66 -6.91 4.57
CA GLN A 3 9.56 -6.29 3.84
C GLN A 3 8.24 -6.61 4.57
N VAL A 4 7.37 -5.60 4.70
CA VAL A 4 6.02 -5.79 5.26
C VAL A 4 5.08 -6.15 4.12
N PHE A 5 4.45 -7.32 4.20
CA PHE A 5 3.44 -7.78 3.26
C PHE A 5 2.03 -7.53 3.80
N GLY A 6 1.06 -7.44 2.88
CA GLY A 6 -0.33 -7.17 3.18
C GLY A 6 -0.64 -5.69 3.39
N ILE A 7 -1.86 -5.41 3.84
CA ILE A 7 -2.36 -4.05 4.11
C ILE A 7 -1.74 -3.48 5.40
N LYS A 8 -1.28 -2.24 5.32
CA LYS A 8 -0.84 -1.44 6.46
C LYS A 8 -1.43 -0.04 6.40
N GLU A 9 -2.13 0.37 7.45
CA GLU A 9 -2.55 1.75 7.61
C GLU A 9 -1.35 2.64 7.94
N LEU A 10 -1.11 3.66 7.10
CA LEU A 10 -0.03 4.63 7.28
C LEU A 10 -0.51 5.94 7.88
N TYR A 11 -1.77 6.29 7.63
CA TYR A 11 -2.40 7.52 8.07
C TYR A 11 -3.91 7.32 8.15
N ARG A 12 -4.53 7.97 9.13
CA ARG A 12 -5.98 8.12 9.25
C ARG A 12 -6.27 9.53 9.74
N SER A 13 -7.18 10.20 9.05
CA SER A 13 -7.68 11.50 9.48
C SER A 13 -8.33 11.39 10.87
N THR A 14 -8.24 12.47 11.64
CA THR A 14 -8.97 12.59 12.92
C THR A 14 -10.48 12.75 12.71
N GLN A 15 -10.89 13.17 11.51
CA GLN A 15 -12.28 13.16 11.08
C GLN A 15 -12.60 11.84 10.38
N GLU A 16 -13.88 11.47 10.31
CA GLU A 16 -14.30 10.27 9.58
C GLU A 16 -13.81 10.34 8.13
N PRO A 17 -12.95 9.40 7.70
CA PRO A 17 -12.43 9.38 6.34
C PRO A 17 -13.55 9.21 5.31
N GLU A 18 -13.54 10.04 4.26
CA GLU A 18 -14.46 9.89 3.12
C GLU A 18 -13.90 9.02 2.01
N VAL A 19 -12.57 8.84 2.02
CA VAL A 19 -11.85 8.11 0.97
C VAL A 19 -10.72 7.27 1.56
N ASP A 20 -10.58 6.07 0.99
CA ASP A 20 -9.40 5.23 1.17
C ASP A 20 -8.44 5.44 0.01
N ILE A 21 -7.18 5.76 0.31
CA ILE A 21 -6.09 5.83 -0.66
C ILE A 21 -5.22 4.59 -0.46
N VAL A 22 -5.16 3.71 -1.45
CA VAL A 22 -4.38 2.46 -1.39
C VAL A 22 -3.13 2.60 -2.26
N ALA A 23 -1.97 2.69 -1.62
CA ALA A 23 -0.67 2.78 -2.27
C ALA A 23 -0.11 1.38 -2.56
N VAL A 24 0.14 1.10 -3.84
CA VAL A 24 0.71 -0.16 -4.32
C VAL A 24 2.09 0.13 -4.91
N HIS A 25 3.14 -0.45 -4.32
CA HIS A 25 4.52 -0.22 -4.79
C HIS A 25 4.80 -0.97 -6.10
N GLY A 26 5.86 -0.55 -6.80
CA GLY A 26 6.29 -1.19 -8.05
C GLY A 26 7.23 -2.39 -7.85
N LEU A 27 7.74 -2.91 -8.98
CA LEU A 27 8.75 -3.97 -9.03
C LEU A 27 10.00 -3.62 -8.21
N ASN A 28 10.51 -4.60 -7.45
CA ASN A 28 11.60 -4.42 -6.47
C ASN A 28 11.37 -3.29 -5.45
N GLY A 29 10.14 -2.81 -5.31
CA GLY A 29 9.75 -1.79 -4.33
C GLY A 29 9.49 -2.37 -2.95
N ASP A 30 9.31 -1.48 -1.99
CA ASP A 30 8.92 -1.77 -0.62
C ASP A 30 7.71 -0.90 -0.28
N SER A 31 6.73 -1.49 0.41
CA SER A 31 5.41 -0.87 0.65
C SER A 31 5.48 0.47 1.39
N ILE A 32 6.57 0.78 2.08
CA ILE A 32 6.79 2.06 2.74
C ILE A 32 7.91 2.83 2.06
N LYS A 33 9.07 2.20 1.84
CA LYS A 33 10.26 2.92 1.35
C LYS A 33 10.09 3.48 -0.05
N SER A 34 9.25 2.88 -0.89
CA SER A 34 8.94 3.41 -2.22
C SER A 34 8.35 4.82 -2.18
N TRP A 35 7.78 5.21 -1.04
CA TRP A 35 7.15 6.51 -0.82
C TRP A 35 7.93 7.40 0.15
N THR A 36 9.10 6.95 0.61
CA THR A 36 9.92 7.65 1.61
C THR A 36 11.15 8.26 0.96
N SER A 37 11.33 9.57 1.14
CA SER A 37 12.55 10.27 0.72
C SER A 37 13.76 9.75 1.50
N GLN A 38 14.86 9.45 0.80
CA GLN A 38 16.10 8.97 1.41
C GLN A 38 16.82 10.05 2.23
N SER A 39 16.75 11.32 1.81
CA SER A 39 17.50 12.41 2.43
C SER A 39 16.88 12.90 3.74
N GLY A 40 15.56 12.79 3.88
CA GLY A 40 14.81 13.27 5.05
C GLY A 40 14.09 12.19 5.84
N ASN A 41 14.07 10.94 5.35
CA ASN A 41 13.23 9.86 5.89
C ASN A 41 11.74 10.25 6.02
N ILE A 42 11.26 11.05 5.07
CA ILE A 42 9.88 11.54 5.04
C ILE A 42 9.06 10.71 4.06
N CYS A 43 8.01 10.06 4.56
CA CYS A 43 7.01 9.40 3.73
C CYS A 43 5.91 10.39 3.34
N TRP A 44 5.79 10.74 2.06
CA TRP A 44 4.86 11.80 1.63
C TRP A 44 3.38 11.39 1.76
N LEU A 45 3.11 10.09 1.88
CA LEU A 45 1.76 9.54 2.05
C LEU A 45 1.15 9.82 3.42
N ASN A 46 1.95 10.00 4.48
CA ASN A 46 1.44 10.20 5.84
C ASN A 46 1.95 11.46 6.54
N HIS A 47 2.87 12.19 5.90
CA HIS A 47 3.45 13.38 6.51
C HIS A 47 2.48 14.58 6.43
N PRO A 48 2.25 15.32 7.52
CA PRO A 48 1.20 16.34 7.62
C PRO A 48 1.31 17.46 6.58
N ASP A 49 2.53 17.80 6.12
CA ASP A 49 2.75 18.82 5.09
C ASP A 49 2.56 18.35 3.63
N PHE A 50 2.25 17.06 3.41
CA PHE A 50 2.11 16.44 2.07
C PHE A 50 0.70 15.90 1.83
N LEU A 51 0.51 14.60 1.56
CA LEU A 51 -0.78 14.05 1.14
C LEU A 51 -1.95 14.43 2.09
N PRO A 52 -1.82 14.27 3.43
CA PRO A 52 -2.84 14.71 4.39
C PRO A 52 -3.22 16.19 4.32
N LYS A 53 -2.32 17.06 3.85
CA LYS A 53 -2.60 18.51 3.70
C LYS A 53 -3.63 18.79 2.61
N TYR A 54 -3.63 17.98 1.55
CA TYR A 54 -4.45 18.21 0.37
C TYR A 54 -5.69 17.33 0.33
N ILE A 55 -5.68 16.22 1.08
CA ILE A 55 -6.83 15.32 1.25
C ILE A 55 -6.99 15.07 2.75
N ASP A 56 -7.66 15.98 3.42
CA ASP A 56 -7.73 16.09 4.89
C ASP A 56 -8.66 15.05 5.55
N ARG A 57 -9.61 14.50 4.82
CA ARG A 57 -10.51 13.41 5.26
C ARG A 57 -10.23 12.09 4.55
N CYS A 58 -8.97 11.65 4.56
CA CYS A 58 -8.57 10.37 4.01
C CYS A 58 -8.08 9.36 5.05
N ARG A 59 -8.12 8.09 4.65
CA ARG A 59 -7.33 7.01 5.21
C ARG A 59 -6.34 6.55 4.16
N VAL A 60 -5.09 6.35 4.53
CA VAL A 60 -4.03 5.91 3.62
C VAL A 60 -3.54 4.53 4.03
N LEU A 61 -3.67 3.60 3.11
CA LEU A 61 -3.22 2.21 3.23
C LEU A 61 -2.04 2.00 2.27
N ALA A 62 -1.02 1.27 2.71
CA ALA A 62 0.01 0.73 1.84
C ALA A 62 -0.13 -0.77 1.75
N TRP A 63 -0.03 -1.33 0.54
CA TRP A 63 -0.08 -2.76 0.32
C TRP A 63 1.28 -3.29 -0.13
N GLY A 64 1.78 -4.28 0.59
CA GLY A 64 3.03 -4.97 0.26
C GLY A 64 2.80 -6.32 -0.37
N TYR A 65 3.46 -6.58 -1.50
CA TYR A 65 3.49 -7.89 -2.16
C TYR A 65 4.91 -8.26 -2.57
N ASN A 66 5.14 -9.55 -2.87
CA ASN A 66 6.44 -10.00 -3.36
C ASN A 66 6.67 -9.48 -4.78
N ALA A 67 7.40 -8.37 -4.88
CA ALA A 67 7.64 -7.65 -6.13
C ALA A 67 8.98 -8.03 -6.80
N ASN A 68 9.61 -9.14 -6.41
CA ASN A 68 10.90 -9.55 -6.97
C ASN A 68 10.78 -9.83 -8.48
N ILE A 69 11.57 -9.14 -9.30
CA ILE A 69 11.52 -9.29 -10.76
C ILE A 69 11.80 -10.73 -11.21
N SER A 70 12.72 -11.44 -10.55
CA SER A 70 13.03 -12.84 -10.89
C SER A 70 11.82 -13.77 -10.72
N THR A 71 10.91 -13.45 -9.80
CA THR A 71 9.66 -14.18 -9.65
C THR A 71 8.66 -13.74 -10.72
N LEU A 72 8.67 -12.50 -11.18
CA LEU A 72 7.68 -12.00 -12.14
C LEU A 72 8.02 -12.26 -13.61
N THR A 73 9.30 -12.51 -13.96
CA THR A 73 9.75 -12.72 -15.36
C THR A 73 10.03 -14.18 -15.74
N GLY A 74 9.69 -15.14 -14.88
CA GLY A 74 9.83 -16.57 -15.20
C GLY A 74 8.94 -16.99 -16.38
N ARG A 75 9.44 -17.90 -17.24
CA ARG A 75 8.97 -18.30 -18.59
C ARG A 75 7.49 -18.75 -18.77
N GLY A 76 6.57 -18.53 -17.84
CA GLY A 76 5.16 -18.88 -18.04
C GLY A 76 4.17 -18.42 -16.97
N THR A 77 4.45 -17.41 -16.14
CA THR A 77 3.62 -17.12 -14.95
C THR A 77 3.43 -15.64 -14.61
N SER A 78 3.89 -14.69 -15.45
CA SER A 78 3.82 -13.26 -15.12
C SER A 78 2.39 -12.74 -15.01
N SER A 79 1.50 -13.13 -15.93
CA SER A 79 0.08 -12.71 -15.94
C SER A 79 -0.70 -13.37 -14.79
N ASP A 80 -0.50 -14.67 -14.55
CA ASP A 80 -1.13 -15.39 -13.43
C ASP A 80 -0.71 -14.84 -12.07
N ARG A 81 0.55 -14.40 -11.93
CA ARG A 81 1.06 -13.79 -10.70
C ARG A 81 0.48 -12.40 -10.46
N ILE A 82 0.36 -11.57 -11.50
CA ILE A 82 -0.32 -10.27 -11.39
C ILE A 82 -1.78 -10.47 -11.00
N LEU A 83 -2.47 -11.44 -11.64
CA LEU A 83 -3.85 -11.77 -11.29
C LEU A 83 -3.97 -12.24 -9.84
N GLN A 84 -3.09 -13.13 -9.38
CA GLN A 84 -3.06 -13.60 -8.01
C GLN A 84 -2.84 -12.44 -7.02
N HIS A 85 -1.90 -11.55 -7.30
CA HIS A 85 -1.67 -10.34 -6.49
C HIS A 85 -2.92 -9.45 -6.43
N ALA A 86 -3.59 -9.21 -7.56
CA ALA A 86 -4.82 -8.43 -7.60
C ALA A 86 -5.94 -9.09 -6.78
N GLN A 87 -6.12 -10.40 -6.89
CA GLN A 87 -7.11 -11.16 -6.10
C GLN A 87 -6.81 -11.07 -4.60
N THR A 88 -5.55 -11.23 -4.20
CA THR A 88 -5.13 -11.08 -2.80
C THR A 88 -5.40 -9.67 -2.28
N LEU A 89 -5.03 -8.62 -3.03
CA LEU A 89 -5.28 -7.23 -2.65
C LEU A 89 -6.78 -6.97 -2.40
N ILE A 90 -7.64 -7.42 -3.32
CA ILE A 90 -9.09 -7.21 -3.19
C ILE A 90 -9.64 -7.96 -1.96
N ALA A 91 -9.20 -9.20 -1.73
CA ALA A 91 -9.63 -9.99 -0.58
C ALA A 91 -9.21 -9.34 0.75
N GLU A 92 -7.98 -8.83 0.84
CA GLU A 92 -7.48 -8.14 2.04
C GLU A 92 -8.21 -6.81 2.26
N LEU A 93 -8.45 -6.02 1.22
CA LEU A 93 -9.22 -4.77 1.33
C LEU A 93 -10.66 -5.03 1.77
N HIS A 94 -11.28 -6.10 1.27
CA HIS A 94 -12.63 -6.50 1.70
C HIS A 94 -12.65 -6.88 3.18
N ALA A 95 -11.67 -7.68 3.63
CA ALA A 95 -11.56 -8.08 5.04
C ALA A 95 -11.29 -6.89 5.97
N ASP A 96 -10.39 -5.99 5.58
CA ASP A 96 -10.06 -4.76 6.32
C ASP A 96 -11.29 -3.86 6.52
N ARG A 97 -12.12 -3.70 5.48
CA ARG A 97 -13.38 -2.95 5.57
C ARG A 97 -14.39 -3.60 6.52
N GLY A 98 -14.48 -4.93 6.51
CA GLY A 98 -15.37 -5.66 7.42
C GLY A 98 -14.96 -5.54 8.89
N ALA A 99 -13.65 -5.46 9.17
CA ALA A 99 -13.12 -5.34 10.53
C ALA A 99 -13.40 -3.97 11.18
N LEU A 100 -13.62 -2.92 10.38
CA LEU A 100 -13.97 -1.58 10.88
C LEU A 100 -15.47 -1.40 11.17
N ALA A 101 -16.30 -2.39 10.82
CA ALA A 101 -17.75 -2.34 11.00
C ALA A 101 -18.24 -3.00 12.33
N LEU A 102 -17.32 -3.40 13.20
CA LEU A 102 -17.56 -3.96 14.54
C LEU A 102 -16.97 -3.02 15.60
#